data_AF-A0A1Y0G7X1-F1
#
_entry.id   AF-A0A1Y0G7X1-F1
#
_cell.length_a   1.000
_cell.length_b   1.000
_cell.length_c   1.000
_cell.angle_alpha   90.00
_cell.angle_beta   90.00
_cell.angle_gamma   90.00
#
_symmetry.space_group_name_H-M   'P 1'
#
loop_
_entity.id
_entity.type
_entity.pdbx_description
1 polymer ?
#
loop_
_entity_poly.entity_id
_entity_poly.type
_entity_poly.pdbx_seq_one_letter_code
_entity_poly.pdbx_strand_id
1 'polypeptide(L)'
;MDHQPLIQAFAQVDEQIIDLERILNERKSLPLQATVEHAMTLTKQLIIAYIVDVGVKEVPDISGDLLDVFKVLVKSDPSWNTIRDNCRELVYYHNCITMDRMDALPENPEKMAVRTLRHLYLFMKTRCMREERLEMA
;
A
#
# COMPACT_ATOMS: atom_id res chain seq x y z
N MET A 1 2.53 -10.33 21.75
CA MET A 1 1.24 -10.33 21.05
C MET A 1 1.33 -11.38 19.96
N ASP A 2 0.21 -11.98 19.57
CA ASP A 2 0.22 -12.87 18.42
C ASP A 2 0.26 -12.02 17.15
N HIS A 3 1.43 -11.94 16.51
CA HIS A 3 1.65 -11.18 15.28
C HIS A 3 1.26 -11.97 14.02
N GLN A 4 0.71 -13.19 14.17
CA GLN A 4 0.40 -14.07 13.05
C GLN A 4 -0.53 -13.41 12.00
N PRO A 5 -1.58 -12.65 12.36
CA PRO A 5 -2.39 -11.95 11.36
C PRO A 5 -1.61 -10.90 10.57
N LEU A 6 -0.69 -10.18 11.22
CA LEU A 6 0.19 -9.21 10.57
C LEU A 6 1.13 -9.93 9.59
N ILE A 7 1.79 -11.00 10.05
CA ILE A 7 2.71 -11.81 9.23
C ILE A 7 2.00 -12.33 7.98
N GLN A 8 0.79 -12.88 8.13
CA GLN A 8 -0.02 -13.38 7.02
C GLN A 8 -0.39 -12.27 6.03
N ALA A 9 -0.80 -11.10 6.51
CA ALA A 9 -1.11 -9.97 5.65
C ALA A 9 0.11 -9.52 4.83
N PHE A 10 1.29 -9.43 5.45
CA PHE A 10 2.53 -9.09 4.74
C PHE A 10 2.91 -10.14 3.70
N ALA A 11 2.80 -11.43 4.03
CA ALA A 11 3.12 -12.52 3.10
C ALA A 11 2.18 -12.51 1.88
N GLN A 12 0.87 -12.35 2.10
CA GLN A 12 -0.13 -12.27 1.03
C GLN A 12 0.11 -11.06 0.12
N VAL A 13 0.38 -9.89 0.71
CA VAL A 13 0.65 -8.68 -0.07
C VAL A 13 1.94 -8.83 -0.87
N ASP A 14 2.99 -9.44 -0.31
CA ASP A 14 4.24 -9.67 -1.03
C ASP A 14 4.06 -10.55 -2.26
N GLU A 15 3.32 -11.66 -2.12
CA GLU A 15 2.99 -12.57 -3.22
C GLU A 15 2.28 -11.83 -4.37
N GLN A 16 1.29 -11.00 -4.05
CA GLN A 16 0.57 -10.20 -5.03
C GLN A 16 1.48 -9.16 -5.72
N ILE A 17 2.39 -8.52 -4.98
CA ILE A 17 3.35 -7.58 -5.58
C ILE A 17 4.31 -8.31 -6.51
N ILE A 18 4.82 -9.48 -6.11
CA ILE A 18 5.70 -10.32 -6.94
C ILE A 18 5.00 -10.69 -8.25
N ASP A 19 3.71 -11.05 -8.19
CA ASP A 19 2.94 -11.38 -9.39
C ASP A 19 2.74 -10.17 -10.32
N LEU A 20 2.43 -8.99 -9.76
CA LEU A 20 2.34 -7.75 -10.54
C LEU A 20 3.68 -7.41 -11.23
N GLU A 21 4.79 -7.52 -10.51
CA GLU A 21 6.13 -7.28 -11.03
C GLU A 21 6.49 -8.28 -12.13
N ARG A 22 6.16 -9.57 -11.93
CA ARG A 22 6.34 -10.62 -12.94
C ARG A 22 5.56 -10.31 -14.21
N ILE A 23 4.27 -9.97 -14.09
CA ILE A 23 3.43 -9.61 -15.25
C ILE A 23 3.98 -8.37 -15.97
N LEU A 24 4.40 -7.34 -15.24
CA LEU A 24 5.04 -6.16 -15.85
C LEU A 24 6.34 -6.51 -16.58
N ASN A 25 7.14 -7.42 -16.04
CA ASN A 25 8.38 -7.85 -16.68
C ASN A 25 8.12 -8.62 -17.98
N GLU A 26 7.10 -9.47 -18.00
CA GLU A 26 6.68 -10.29 -19.15
C GLU A 26 5.95 -9.47 -20.23
N ARG A 27 4.89 -8.73 -19.83
CA ARG A 27 3.96 -8.06 -20.76
C ARG A 27 4.26 -6.59 -21.00
N LYS A 28 5.20 -6.02 -20.24
CA LYS A 28 5.58 -4.59 -20.26
C LYS A 28 4.45 -3.59 -19.94
N SER A 29 3.28 -4.07 -19.54
CA SER A 29 2.09 -3.26 -19.23
C SER A 29 1.11 -4.02 -18.33
N LEU A 30 0.27 -3.26 -17.63
CA LEU A 30 -0.86 -3.73 -16.83
C LEU A 30 -2.07 -2.82 -17.10
N PRO A 31 -3.32 -3.29 -16.91
CA PRO A 31 -4.50 -2.44 -16.97
C PRO A 31 -4.44 -1.38 -15.86
N LEU A 32 -4.28 -0.11 -16.25
CA LEU A 32 -3.94 0.97 -15.32
C LEU A 32 -4.93 1.10 -14.16
N GLN A 33 -6.22 1.26 -14.44
CA GLN A 33 -7.23 1.49 -13.39
C GLN A 33 -7.24 0.37 -12.36
N ALA A 34 -7.35 -0.87 -12.83
CA ALA A 34 -7.33 -2.05 -11.96
C ALA A 34 -6.02 -2.15 -11.16
N THR A 35 -4.89 -1.76 -11.74
CA THR A 35 -3.58 -1.77 -11.06
C THR A 35 -3.54 -0.75 -9.93
N VAL A 36 -4.01 0.47 -10.16
CA VAL A 36 -4.04 1.54 -9.14
C VAL A 36 -4.99 1.16 -8.01
N GLU A 37 -6.20 0.70 -8.32
CA GLU A 37 -7.19 0.27 -7.31
C GLU A 37 -6.69 -0.91 -6.48
N HIS A 38 -6.01 -1.87 -7.12
CA HIS A 38 -5.40 -2.99 -6.44
C HIS A 38 -4.25 -2.54 -5.53
N ALA A 39 -3.37 -1.65 -6.01
CA ALA A 39 -2.29 -1.09 -5.19
C ALA A 39 -2.81 -0.32 -3.97
N MET A 40 -3.89 0.47 -4.13
CA MET A 40 -4.55 1.14 -3.00
C MET A 40 -5.11 0.12 -2.00
N THR A 41 -5.74 -0.96 -2.48
CA THR A 41 -6.31 -2.01 -1.63
C THR A 41 -5.24 -2.74 -0.82
N LEU A 42 -4.16 -3.17 -1.45
CA LEU A 42 -3.04 -3.83 -0.77
C LEU A 42 -2.36 -2.89 0.23
N THR A 43 -2.21 -1.61 -0.10
CA THR A 43 -1.67 -0.60 0.83
C THR A 43 -2.57 -0.46 2.05
N LYS A 44 -3.90 -0.37 1.87
CA LYS A 44 -4.85 -0.32 2.99
C LYS A 44 -4.78 -1.60 3.85
N GLN A 45 -4.64 -2.77 3.24
CA GLN A 45 -4.50 -4.04 3.95
C GLN A 45 -3.27 -4.03 4.88
N LEU A 46 -2.12 -3.56 4.41
CA LEU A 46 -0.91 -3.42 5.24
C LEU A 46 -1.12 -2.45 6.40
N ILE A 47 -1.72 -1.29 6.13
CA ILE A 47 -1.98 -0.26 7.15
C ILE A 47 -2.93 -0.78 8.23
N ILE A 48 -4.05 -1.39 7.82
CA ILE A 48 -5.05 -1.94 8.75
C ILE A 48 -4.44 -3.07 9.58
N ALA A 49 -3.71 -4.00 8.96
CA ALA A 49 -3.04 -5.08 9.68
C ALA A 49 -2.09 -4.53 10.75
N TYR A 50 -1.29 -3.50 10.41
CA TYR A 50 -0.43 -2.84 11.37
C TYR A 50 -1.21 -2.16 12.51
N ILE A 51 -2.26 -1.38 12.19
CA ILE A 51 -3.12 -0.69 13.18
C ILE A 51 -3.73 -1.70 14.18
N VAL A 52 -4.22 -2.82 13.68
CA VAL A 52 -4.78 -3.90 14.50
C VAL A 52 -3.70 -4.49 15.41
N ASP A 53 -2.51 -4.75 14.88
CA ASP A 53 -1.39 -5.36 15.61
C ASP A 53 -0.78 -4.44 16.69
N VAL A 54 -0.78 -3.12 16.49
CA VAL A 54 -0.41 -2.15 17.53
C VAL A 54 -1.50 -1.97 18.60
N GLY A 55 -2.71 -2.51 18.37
CA GLY A 55 -3.82 -2.46 19.32
C GLY A 55 -4.53 -1.11 19.38
N VAL A 56 -4.53 -0.33 18.29
CA VAL A 56 -5.29 0.93 18.22
C VAL A 56 -6.79 0.64 18.17
N LYS A 57 -7.57 1.33 19.02
CA LYS A 57 -9.02 1.08 19.19
C LYS A 57 -9.86 1.40 17.95
N GLU A 58 -9.44 2.38 17.16
CA GLU A 58 -10.11 2.78 15.92
C GLU A 58 -9.48 2.00 14.77
N VAL A 59 -10.16 0.96 14.29
CA VAL A 59 -9.75 0.22 13.09
C VAL A 59 -10.57 0.73 11.91
N PRO A 60 -9.95 1.31 10.87
CA PRO A 60 -10.68 1.85 9.73
C PRO A 60 -11.21 0.73 8.82
N ASP A 61 -12.30 1.01 8.11
CA ASP A 61 -12.89 0.09 7.13
C ASP A 61 -12.00 -0.02 5.87
N ILE A 62 -11.80 -1.26 5.40
CA ILE A 62 -11.06 -1.55 4.16
C ILE A 62 -11.73 -0.94 2.93
N SER A 63 -13.06 -0.73 2.94
CA SER A 63 -13.75 -0.06 1.84
C SER A 63 -13.57 1.46 1.83
N GLY A 64 -12.98 2.03 2.89
CA GLY A 64 -12.70 3.47 2.99
C GLY A 64 -11.64 3.96 2.00
N ASP A 65 -11.54 5.29 1.87
CA ASP A 65 -10.48 5.93 1.10
C ASP A 65 -9.10 5.64 1.72
N LEU A 66 -8.07 5.52 0.88
CA LEU A 66 -6.71 5.24 1.34
C LEU A 66 -6.19 6.33 2.30
N LEU A 67 -6.48 7.61 2.04
CA LEU A 67 -6.01 8.70 2.90
C LEU A 67 -6.77 8.74 4.24
N ASP A 68 -8.02 8.31 4.27
CA ASP A 68 -8.78 8.16 5.52
C ASP A 68 -8.21 7.04 6.40
N VAL A 69 -7.90 5.88 5.80
CA VAL A 69 -7.20 4.77 6.49
C VAL A 69 -5.84 5.24 6.99
N PHE A 70 -5.07 5.93 6.15
CA PHE A 70 -3.75 6.45 6.49
C PHE A 70 -3.80 7.51 7.60
N LYS A 71 -4.87 8.31 7.67
CA LYS A 71 -5.07 9.29 8.74
C LYS A 71 -5.18 8.62 10.13
N VAL A 72 -5.76 7.43 10.22
CA VAL A 72 -5.80 6.68 11.49
C VAL A 72 -4.40 6.23 11.91
N LEU A 73 -3.60 5.75 10.95
CA LEU A 73 -2.21 5.36 11.18
C LEU A 73 -1.38 6.52 11.75
N VAL A 74 -1.41 7.69 11.09
CA VAL A 74 -0.58 8.84 11.48
C VAL A 74 -1.05 9.55 12.75
N LYS A 75 -2.34 9.45 13.12
CA LYS A 75 -2.85 9.97 14.41
C LYS A 75 -2.18 9.28 15.58
N SER A 76 -1.93 7.97 15.45
CA SER A 76 -1.32 7.14 16.50
C SER A 76 0.19 7.33 16.54
N ASP A 77 0.83 7.49 15.38
CA ASP A 77 2.25 7.80 15.28
C ASP A 77 2.56 8.68 14.03
N PRO A 78 2.89 9.97 14.23
CA PRO A 78 3.19 10.89 13.13
C PRO A 78 4.41 10.54 12.28
N SER A 79 5.31 9.67 12.72
CA SER A 79 6.50 9.26 11.94
C SER A 79 6.11 8.54 10.63
N TRP A 80 4.90 7.99 10.57
CA TRP A 80 4.32 7.42 9.35
C TRP A 80 4.12 8.44 8.23
N ASN A 81 4.13 9.76 8.50
CA ASN A 81 4.05 10.79 7.46
C ASN A 81 5.16 10.68 6.40
N THR A 82 6.25 9.97 6.69
CA THR A 82 7.33 9.67 5.74
C THR A 82 6.84 9.03 4.44
N ILE A 83 5.76 8.23 4.48
CA ILE A 83 5.19 7.56 3.30
C ILE A 83 3.87 8.18 2.82
N ARG A 84 3.50 9.35 3.33
CA ARG A 84 2.23 10.01 3.00
C ARG A 84 2.12 10.37 1.53
N ASP A 85 3.19 10.87 0.95
CA ASP A 85 3.16 11.34 -0.43
C ASP A 85 3.09 10.17 -1.43
N ASN A 86 3.61 8.99 -1.07
CA ASN A 86 3.37 7.74 -1.82
C ASN A 86 1.90 7.32 -1.79
N CYS A 87 1.21 7.45 -0.65
CA CYS A 87 -0.22 7.17 -0.58
C CYS A 87 -1.03 8.19 -1.42
N ARG A 88 -0.64 9.47 -1.38
CA ARG A 88 -1.25 10.52 -2.20
C ARG A 88 -1.03 10.32 -3.69
N GLU A 89 0.11 9.79 -4.09
CA GLU A 89 0.39 9.44 -5.49
C GLU A 89 -0.63 8.43 -6.03
N LEU A 90 -0.90 7.35 -5.29
CA LEU A 90 -1.89 6.35 -5.70
C LEU A 90 -3.31 6.95 -5.82
N VAL A 91 -3.69 7.77 -4.84
CA VAL A 91 -4.99 8.48 -4.84
C VAL A 91 -5.07 9.48 -5.99
N TYR A 92 -3.97 10.20 -6.26
CA TYR A 92 -3.87 11.12 -7.39
C TYR A 92 -4.07 10.38 -8.72
N TYR A 93 -3.42 9.23 -8.92
CA TYR A 93 -3.62 8.43 -10.12
C TYR A 93 -5.07 7.98 -10.27
N HIS A 94 -5.68 7.47 -9.20
CA HIS A 94 -7.09 7.07 -9.21
C HIS A 94 -8.02 8.24 -9.60
N ASN A 95 -7.78 9.42 -9.04
CA ASN A 95 -8.56 10.62 -9.35
C ASN A 95 -8.37 11.07 -10.80
N CYS A 96 -7.14 11.08 -11.31
CA CYS A 96 -6.87 11.40 -12.72
C CYS A 96 -7.62 10.45 -13.67
N ILE A 97 -7.61 9.15 -13.39
CA ILE A 97 -8.31 8.15 -14.21
C ILE A 97 -9.84 8.38 -14.15
N THR A 98 -10.39 8.58 -12.95
CA THR A 98 -11.83 8.79 -12.74
C THR A 98 -12.33 10.08 -13.39
N MET A 99 -11.48 11.10 -13.47
CA MET A 99 -11.79 12.40 -14.07
C MET A 99 -11.42 12.50 -15.55
N ASP A 100 -11.00 11.41 -16.20
CA ASP A 100 -10.52 11.38 -17.59
C ASP A 100 -9.37 12.38 -17.87
N ARG A 101 -8.46 12.52 -16.91
CA ARG A 101 -7.27 13.39 -16.94
C ARG A 101 -5.98 12.60 -17.10
N MET A 102 -5.97 11.71 -18.08
CA MET A 102 -4.82 10.85 -18.40
C MET A 102 -3.58 11.65 -18.81
N ASP A 103 -3.75 12.88 -19.29
CA ASP A 103 -2.68 13.84 -19.63
C ASP A 103 -1.84 14.27 -18.42
N ALA A 104 -2.39 14.15 -17.20
CA ALA A 104 -1.74 14.56 -15.97
C ALA A 104 -0.97 13.42 -15.28
N LEU A 105 -0.98 12.22 -15.87
CA LEU A 105 -0.25 11.05 -15.40
C LEU A 105 1.17 11.01 -15.97
N PRO A 106 2.12 10.34 -15.29
CA PRO A 106 3.43 10.08 -15.87
C PRO A 106 3.33 9.16 -17.10
N GLU A 107 4.43 8.99 -17.82
CA GLU A 107 4.49 8.20 -19.06
C GLU A 107 4.12 6.71 -18.89
N ASN A 108 4.45 6.11 -17.75
CA ASN A 108 4.16 4.69 -17.45
C ASN A 108 3.50 4.56 -16.06
N PRO A 109 2.26 5.03 -15.89
CA PRO A 109 1.63 5.19 -14.58
C PRO A 109 1.35 3.85 -13.88
N GLU A 110 1.09 2.78 -14.64
CA GLU A 110 0.88 1.44 -14.09
C GLU A 110 2.16 0.85 -13.49
N LYS A 111 3.31 1.09 -14.13
CA LYS A 111 4.62 0.69 -13.59
C LYS A 111 4.95 1.50 -12.34
N MET A 112 4.64 2.79 -12.33
CA MET A 112 4.83 3.64 -11.16
C MET A 112 3.95 3.18 -10.00
N ALA A 113 2.68 2.88 -10.22
CA ALA A 113 1.78 2.38 -9.18
C ALA A 113 2.33 1.11 -8.50
N VAL A 114 2.85 0.13 -9.27
CA VAL A 114 3.45 -1.08 -8.70
C VAL A 114 4.74 -0.77 -7.93
N ARG A 115 5.59 0.12 -8.44
CA ARG A 115 6.81 0.53 -7.72
C ARG A 115 6.50 1.28 -6.43
N THR A 116 5.50 2.15 -6.43
CA THR A 116 5.03 2.88 -5.25
C THR A 116 4.47 1.91 -4.21
N LEU A 117 3.68 0.92 -4.63
CA LEU A 117 3.22 -0.17 -3.76
C LEU A 117 4.40 -0.96 -3.16
N ARG A 118 5.38 -1.37 -3.98
CA ARG A 118 6.58 -2.07 -3.50
C ARG A 118 7.36 -1.23 -2.49
N HIS A 119 7.51 0.07 -2.73
CA HIS A 119 8.18 0.98 -1.81
C HIS A 119 7.45 1.07 -0.46
N LEU A 120 6.13 1.25 -0.49
CA LEU A 120 5.27 1.26 0.70
C LEU A 120 5.43 -0.04 1.49
N TYR A 121 5.32 -1.19 0.82
CA TYR A 121 5.53 -2.51 1.44
C TYR A 121 6.90 -2.62 2.12
N LEU A 122 7.99 -2.30 1.42
CA LEU A 122 9.35 -2.43 1.96
C LEU A 122 9.59 -1.50 3.16
N PHE A 123 9.08 -0.27 3.11
CA PHE A 123 9.17 0.66 4.22
C PHE A 123 8.43 0.12 5.46
N MET A 124 7.17 -0.28 5.29
CA MET A 124 6.36 -0.82 6.37
C MET A 124 6.94 -2.13 6.93
N LYS A 125 7.43 -3.02 6.07
CA LYS A 125 8.07 -4.28 6.46
C LYS A 125 9.30 -4.02 7.31
N THR A 126 10.20 -3.16 6.83
CA THR A 126 11.43 -2.78 7.55
C THR A 126 11.10 -2.20 8.92
N ARG A 127 10.05 -1.40 9.00
CA ARG A 127 9.59 -0.85 10.27
C ARG A 127 9.05 -1.93 11.21
N CYS A 128 8.18 -2.82 10.74
CA CYS A 128 7.68 -3.92 11.56
C CYS A 128 8.80 -4.85 12.05
N MET A 129 9.85 -5.07 11.23
CA MET A 129 11.03 -5.83 11.63
C MET A 129 11.82 -5.12 12.75
N ARG A 130 12.01 -3.80 12.66
CA ARG A 130 12.66 -3.01 13.72
C ARG A 130 11.87 -2.99 15.03
N GLU A 131 10.56 -3.14 14.94
CA GLU A 131 9.64 -3.25 16.08
C GLU A 131 9.49 -4.70 16.57
N GLU A 132 10.27 -5.65 16.03
CA GLU A 132 10.24 -7.08 16.38
C GLU A 132 8.88 -7.77 16.14
N ARG A 133 8.05 -7.20 15.24
CA ARG A 133 6.72 -7.73 14.88
C ARG A 133 6.77 -8.70 13.70
N LEU A 134 7.79 -8.58 12.86
CA LEU A 134 8.08 -9.49 11.75
C LEU A 134 9.51 -10.02 11.91
N GLU A 135 9.72 -11.29 11.57
CA GLU A 135 11.06 -11.87 11.56
C GLU A 135 11.93 -11.27 10.45
N MET A 136 13.24 -11.22 10.70
CA MET A 136 14.23 -10.99 9.65
C MET A 136 14.33 -12.25 8.80
N ALA A 137 13.65 -12.25 7.66
CA ALA A 137 13.83 -13.23 6.59
C ALA A 137 15.21 -13.09 5.94
#